data_AF-A0A820LCQ6-F1
#
_entry.id   AF-A0A820LCQ6-F1
#
_cell.length_a   1.000
_cell.length_b   1.000
_cell.length_c   1.000
_cell.angle_alpha   90.00
_cell.angle_beta   90.00
_cell.angle_gamma   90.00
#
_symmetry.space_group_name_H-M   'P 1'
#
loop_
_entity.id
_entity.type
_entity.pdbx_description
1 polymer ?
#
loop_
_entity_poly.entity_id
_entity_poly.type
_entity_poly.pdbx_seq_one_letter_code
_entity_poly.pdbx_strand_id
1 'polypeptide(L)'
;MTKETLNEFNTYSKAGHIAQEVFSSIRTVLAFNGGKFVQQQYTEKLEASKWSSVRKGTILGLFRGWIYFNLYLTYALGFIFGLLFMHFEQSPMCLSDLLVAVFAFARGIASLRLIGIFIQSNAEARGAVTPIWHFFDEVQAGESIEADTLMDNTNENNPSINADIQFSNVTFTYPSRTNVCVLQNLSLLIPAGETTAIVGANGSDASKVEIEQAAQLANAHDFIMQLSEKYDTVVGERGVQLSGGEKQRVAIARALIKQPQLLLFDEVTSALDHTNEKIVQEALDKACNGRTTIIIAHRLRTIQNAKRIYVLDNGTVIEQGTHESLMRINGGKYQRIFRAQQIEGTINDNNDEMINDKSEEQLSTGAAFIRRLRSKAFACFLRQEVAFFDQAQNSSAAICHRLASDALDVQEMASNRLCLIIETAAVLGFGLGFSFMFGWQIALTMLAFVFIIGSSASGEVCIQIKVNKHIQGFNQLSSSLFDGVDVRLLNIQWIRSRLGLVSQEPVLFDLTIAENITYGLENVPFEDVIDAAKKANIHDFILKLPQGYETKVGLTGNRLSGGEKQRIAIARVFVRRPKVLLLDEVTSAMDSYNERV
;
A
#
# COMPACT_ATOMS: atom_id res chain seq x y z
N MET A 1 -12.25 12.42 17.18
CA MET A 1 -12.95 11.27 16.54
C MET A 1 -13.80 10.55 17.59
N THR A 2 -15.02 10.11 17.28
CA THR A 2 -15.86 9.34 18.23
C THR A 2 -15.54 7.84 18.18
N LYS A 3 -15.79 7.11 19.28
CA LYS A 3 -15.47 5.68 19.43
C LYS A 3 -16.07 4.81 18.30
N GLU A 4 -17.31 5.07 17.89
CA GLU A 4 -17.97 4.35 16.80
C GLU A 4 -17.41 4.71 15.41
N THR A 5 -16.95 5.96 15.20
CA THR A 5 -16.29 6.36 13.94
C THR A 5 -14.89 5.73 13.81
N LEU A 6 -14.15 5.61 14.93
CA LEU A 6 -12.89 4.86 14.95
C LEU A 6 -13.12 3.36 14.71
N ASN A 7 -14.20 2.79 15.25
CA ASN A 7 -14.60 1.41 15.01
C ASN A 7 -14.94 1.16 13.52
N GLU A 8 -15.71 2.07 12.90
CA GLU A 8 -16.04 2.05 11.47
C GLU A 8 -14.82 2.18 10.57
N PHE A 9 -13.85 3.03 10.93
CA PHE A 9 -12.57 3.14 10.24
C PHE A 9 -11.75 1.85 10.36
N ASN A 10 -11.63 1.28 11.57
CA ASN A 10 -10.89 0.06 11.82
C ASN A 10 -11.51 -1.18 11.15
N THR A 11 -12.84 -1.25 11.02
CA THR A 11 -13.51 -2.33 10.26
C THR A 11 -13.37 -2.14 8.75
N TYR A 12 -13.39 -0.90 8.24
CA TYR A 12 -13.09 -0.64 6.82
C TYR A 12 -11.63 -0.91 6.46
N SER A 13 -10.66 -0.59 7.34
CA SER A 13 -9.22 -0.73 7.08
C SER A 13 -8.83 -2.14 6.61
N LYS A 14 -9.48 -3.19 7.14
CA LYS A 14 -9.30 -4.58 6.70
C LYS A 14 -9.63 -4.81 5.22
N ALA A 15 -10.69 -4.16 4.71
CA ALA A 15 -11.01 -4.17 3.29
C ALA A 15 -10.08 -3.24 2.48
N GLY A 16 -9.65 -2.13 3.09
CA GLY A 16 -8.65 -1.20 2.53
C GLY A 16 -7.31 -1.87 2.21
N HIS A 17 -6.78 -2.71 3.12
CA HIS A 17 -5.56 -3.48 2.90
C HIS A 17 -5.68 -4.46 1.71
N ILE A 18 -6.80 -5.19 1.60
CA ILE A 18 -7.06 -6.06 0.43
C ILE A 18 -7.04 -5.24 -0.85
N ALA A 19 -7.71 -4.07 -0.87
CA ALA A 19 -7.69 -3.21 -2.06
C ALA A 19 -6.27 -2.70 -2.39
N GLN A 20 -5.49 -2.31 -1.38
CA GLN A 20 -4.12 -1.83 -1.57
C GLN A 20 -3.20 -2.91 -2.15
N GLU A 21 -3.23 -4.13 -1.62
CA GLU A 21 -2.46 -5.28 -2.11
C GLU A 21 -2.85 -5.67 -3.53
N VAL A 22 -4.14 -5.61 -3.85
CA VAL A 22 -4.70 -5.95 -5.16
C VAL A 22 -4.33 -4.92 -6.23
N PHE A 23 -4.39 -3.63 -5.92
CA PHE A 23 -4.06 -2.58 -6.91
C PHE A 23 -2.55 -2.33 -7.05
N SER A 24 -1.75 -2.58 -6.02
CA SER A 24 -0.28 -2.61 -6.18
C SER A 24 0.19 -3.80 -7.02
N SER A 25 -0.57 -4.91 -7.02
CA SER A 25 -0.21 -6.18 -7.67
C SER A 25 -1.12 -6.53 -8.85
N ILE A 26 -1.78 -5.52 -9.45
CA ILE A 26 -2.92 -5.72 -10.37
C ILE A 26 -2.56 -6.55 -11.61
N ARG A 27 -1.32 -6.47 -12.10
CA ARG A 27 -0.80 -7.28 -13.22
C ARG A 27 -0.90 -8.78 -12.89
N THR A 28 -0.51 -9.17 -11.68
CA THR A 28 -0.62 -10.55 -11.15
C THR A 28 -2.08 -10.98 -11.04
N VAL A 29 -2.94 -10.15 -10.45
CA VAL A 29 -4.38 -10.45 -10.26
C VAL A 29 -5.08 -10.68 -11.61
N LEU A 30 -4.79 -9.83 -12.60
CA LEU A 30 -5.37 -9.92 -13.94
C LEU A 30 -4.82 -11.11 -14.73
N ALA A 31 -3.51 -11.38 -14.70
CA ALA A 31 -2.90 -12.54 -15.37
C ALA A 31 -3.50 -13.86 -14.88
N PHE A 32 -3.65 -14.03 -13.57
CA PHE A 32 -4.25 -15.23 -12.98
C PHE A 32 -5.79 -15.23 -12.99
N ASN A 33 -6.44 -14.25 -13.62
CA ASN A 33 -7.91 -14.13 -13.69
C ASN A 33 -8.61 -14.07 -12.30
N GLY A 34 -7.89 -13.68 -11.25
CA GLY A 34 -8.33 -13.74 -9.84
C GLY A 34 -9.40 -12.72 -9.44
N GLY A 35 -9.86 -11.87 -10.37
CA GLY A 35 -10.75 -10.75 -10.09
C GLY A 35 -12.06 -11.12 -9.37
N LYS A 36 -12.66 -12.27 -9.66
CA LYS A 36 -13.85 -12.76 -8.92
C LYS A 36 -13.55 -13.04 -7.45
N PHE A 37 -12.54 -13.88 -7.20
CA PHE A 37 -12.11 -14.33 -5.87
C PHE A 37 -11.79 -13.14 -4.98
N VAL A 38 -11.01 -12.19 -5.52
CA VAL A 38 -10.67 -10.94 -4.88
C VAL A 38 -11.88 -10.03 -4.62
N GLN A 39 -12.80 -9.91 -5.60
CA GLN A 39 -14.05 -9.17 -5.42
C GLN A 39 -14.91 -9.78 -4.29
N GLN A 40 -14.94 -11.11 -4.15
CA GLN A 40 -15.64 -11.80 -3.07
C GLN A 40 -15.01 -11.49 -1.70
N GLN A 41 -13.69 -11.68 -1.53
CA GLN A 41 -12.98 -11.34 -0.29
C GLN A 41 -13.19 -9.87 0.13
N TYR A 42 -13.02 -8.93 -0.80
CA TYR A 42 -13.26 -7.50 -0.53
C TYR A 42 -14.72 -7.23 -0.13
N THR A 43 -15.69 -7.85 -0.79
CA THR A 43 -17.12 -7.67 -0.51
C THR A 43 -17.53 -8.27 0.83
N GLU A 44 -16.93 -9.40 1.23
CA GLU A 44 -17.10 -10.04 2.54
C GLU A 44 -16.57 -9.14 3.66
N LYS A 45 -15.34 -8.61 3.55
CA LYS A 45 -14.79 -7.72 4.59
C LYS A 45 -15.57 -6.40 4.72
N LEU A 46 -16.26 -5.96 3.66
CA LEU A 46 -17.15 -4.78 3.72
C LEU A 46 -18.46 -5.01 4.50
N GLU A 47 -18.94 -6.25 4.70
CA GLU A 47 -20.14 -6.52 5.51
C GLU A 47 -19.93 -6.14 6.98
N ALA A 48 -18.73 -6.40 7.53
CA ALA A 48 -18.37 -5.94 8.88
C ALA A 48 -18.41 -4.40 9.02
N SER A 49 -17.94 -3.67 8.01
CA SER A 49 -17.96 -2.20 7.98
C SER A 49 -19.40 -1.66 7.92
N LYS A 50 -20.27 -2.25 7.08
CA LYS A 50 -21.71 -1.92 6.99
C LYS A 50 -22.40 -2.02 8.36
N TRP A 51 -22.14 -3.06 9.15
CA TRP A 51 -22.74 -3.20 10.48
C TRP A 51 -22.25 -2.13 11.48
N SER A 52 -20.97 -1.74 11.43
CA SER A 52 -20.47 -0.56 12.18
C SER A 52 -21.20 0.72 11.78
N SER A 53 -21.39 0.98 10.47
CA SER A 53 -22.12 2.14 9.98
C SER A 53 -23.60 2.16 10.41
N VAL A 54 -24.28 1.00 10.40
CA VAL A 54 -25.67 0.89 10.90
C VAL A 54 -25.74 1.24 12.38
N ARG A 55 -24.89 0.64 13.22
CA ARG A 55 -24.82 0.92 14.67
C ARG A 55 -24.58 2.40 14.96
N LYS A 56 -23.61 3.02 14.28
CA LYS A 56 -23.32 4.46 14.34
C LYS A 56 -24.57 5.29 13.96
N GLY A 57 -25.24 4.92 12.87
CA GLY A 57 -26.47 5.57 12.40
C GLY A 57 -27.62 5.51 13.42
N THR A 58 -27.88 4.34 14.02
CA THR A 58 -28.91 4.17 15.05
C THR A 58 -28.63 5.02 16.29
N ILE A 59 -27.37 5.06 16.76
CA ILE A 59 -26.97 5.87 17.93
C ILE A 59 -27.18 7.36 17.64
N LEU A 60 -26.72 7.86 16.48
CA LEU A 60 -26.94 9.25 16.07
C LEU A 60 -28.42 9.59 15.87
N GLY A 61 -29.22 8.66 15.35
CA GLY A 61 -30.66 8.79 15.20
C GLY A 61 -31.39 8.93 16.56
N LEU A 62 -31.02 8.11 17.55
CA LEU A 62 -31.56 8.21 18.91
C LEU A 62 -31.21 9.55 19.58
N PHE A 63 -29.95 10.00 19.47
CA PHE A 63 -29.57 11.33 19.98
C PHE A 63 -30.29 12.47 19.25
N ARG A 64 -30.46 12.40 17.92
CA ARG A 64 -31.23 13.40 17.16
C ARG A 64 -32.71 13.41 17.59
N GLY A 65 -33.32 12.24 17.82
CA GLY A 65 -34.66 12.11 18.36
C GLY A 65 -34.82 12.70 19.76
N TRP A 66 -33.86 12.43 20.66
CA TRP A 66 -33.82 13.03 22.01
C TRP A 66 -33.75 14.56 21.98
N ILE A 67 -32.94 15.14 21.07
CA ILE A 67 -32.84 16.59 20.90
C ILE A 67 -34.18 17.20 20.46
N TYR A 68 -34.87 16.61 19.47
CA TYR A 68 -36.20 17.08 19.06
C TYR A 68 -37.24 16.90 20.17
N PHE A 69 -37.23 15.78 20.90
CA PHE A 69 -38.14 15.55 22.02
C PHE A 69 -38.01 16.65 23.09
N ASN A 70 -36.78 16.97 23.49
CA ASN A 70 -36.53 18.06 24.45
C ASN A 70 -36.99 19.41 23.90
N LEU A 71 -36.74 19.71 22.62
CA LEU A 71 -37.20 20.95 21.97
C LEU A 71 -38.72 21.12 22.03
N TYR A 72 -39.48 20.09 21.64
CA TYR A 72 -40.95 20.15 21.67
C TYR A 72 -41.51 20.13 23.09
N LEU A 73 -40.87 19.41 24.03
CA LEU A 73 -41.22 19.45 25.45
C LEU A 73 -41.03 20.85 26.04
N THR A 74 -39.94 21.55 25.70
CA THR A 74 -39.70 22.93 26.10
C THR A 74 -40.78 23.88 25.57
N TYR A 75 -41.22 23.73 24.32
CA TYR A 75 -42.35 24.52 23.80
C TYR A 75 -43.66 24.21 24.54
N ALA A 76 -43.97 22.93 24.76
CA ALA A 76 -45.19 22.52 25.47
C ALA A 76 -45.23 23.10 26.90
N LEU A 77 -44.13 22.97 27.65
CA LEU A 77 -44.02 23.55 29.00
C LEU A 77 -44.09 25.08 28.98
N GLY A 78 -43.42 25.75 28.03
CA GLY A 78 -43.47 27.20 27.88
C GLY A 78 -44.88 27.74 27.67
N PHE A 79 -45.68 27.10 26.80
CA PHE A 79 -47.08 27.47 26.61
C PHE A 79 -47.96 27.10 27.81
N ILE A 80 -47.79 25.92 28.41
CA ILE A 80 -48.58 25.48 29.58
C ILE A 80 -48.37 26.44 30.75
N PHE A 81 -47.12 26.73 31.14
CA PHE A 81 -46.84 27.66 32.23
C PHE A 81 -47.27 29.09 31.89
N GLY A 82 -47.00 29.58 30.67
CA GLY A 82 -47.40 30.93 30.26
C GLY A 82 -48.91 31.16 30.34
N LEU A 83 -49.71 30.22 29.83
CA LEU A 83 -51.18 30.29 29.93
C LEU A 83 -51.68 30.15 31.37
N LEU A 84 -50.99 29.35 32.21
CA LEU A 84 -51.33 29.19 33.62
C LEU A 84 -51.06 30.48 34.41
N PHE A 85 -49.92 31.16 34.19
CA PHE A 85 -49.62 32.47 34.76
C PHE A 85 -50.68 33.51 34.36
N MET A 86 -51.00 33.62 33.06
CA MET A 86 -52.05 34.51 32.56
C MET A 86 -53.44 34.25 33.18
N HIS A 87 -53.73 32.99 33.56
CA HIS A 87 -55.03 32.63 34.17
C HIS A 87 -55.08 32.87 35.69
N PHE A 88 -54.01 32.53 36.43
CA PHE A 88 -54.05 32.49 37.90
C PHE A 88 -53.48 33.74 38.60
N GLU A 89 -52.49 34.44 38.02
CA GLU A 89 -51.82 35.56 38.70
C GLU A 89 -52.37 36.96 38.34
N GLN A 90 -53.34 37.05 37.43
CA GLN A 90 -53.81 38.34 36.85
C GLN A 90 -52.66 39.21 36.29
N SER A 91 -51.57 38.57 35.85
CA SER A 91 -50.40 39.25 35.30
C SER A 91 -50.80 40.11 34.08
N PRO A 92 -50.26 41.32 33.90
CA PRO A 92 -50.58 42.19 32.74
C PRO A 92 -50.00 41.70 31.41
N MET A 93 -49.52 40.45 31.35
CA MET A 93 -48.88 39.84 30.18
C MET A 93 -49.93 39.54 29.11
N CYS A 94 -49.79 40.17 27.95
CA CYS A 94 -50.64 39.88 26.80
C CYS A 94 -50.18 38.60 26.08
N LEU A 95 -51.08 37.97 25.32
CA LEU A 95 -50.74 36.79 24.50
C LEU A 95 -49.60 37.06 23.50
N SER A 96 -49.49 38.31 23.02
CA SER A 96 -48.35 38.82 22.25
C SER A 96 -47.02 38.59 22.95
N ASP A 97 -46.97 38.84 24.25
CA ASP A 97 -45.73 38.93 25.02
C ASP A 97 -45.24 37.52 25.35
N LEU A 98 -46.17 36.61 25.66
CA LEU A 98 -45.93 35.18 25.75
C LEU A 98 -45.41 34.60 24.42
N LEU A 99 -46.06 34.94 23.30
CA LEU A 99 -45.61 34.50 21.96
C LEU A 99 -44.21 35.03 21.62
N VAL A 100 -43.94 36.31 21.90
CA VAL A 100 -42.61 36.91 21.70
C VAL A 100 -41.56 36.22 22.58
N ALA A 101 -41.84 35.96 23.86
CA ALA A 101 -40.91 35.28 24.76
C ALA A 101 -40.60 33.85 24.29
N VAL A 102 -41.62 33.05 23.95
CA VAL A 102 -41.45 31.67 23.49
C VAL A 102 -40.72 31.63 22.13
N PHE A 103 -41.05 32.50 21.18
CA PHE A 103 -40.37 32.52 19.88
C PHE A 103 -38.95 33.11 19.93
N ALA A 104 -38.68 34.08 20.82
CA ALA A 104 -37.33 34.56 21.06
C ALA A 104 -36.44 33.45 21.65
N PHE A 105 -36.97 32.69 22.63
CA PHE A 105 -36.27 31.55 23.21
C PHE A 105 -36.05 30.42 22.18
N ALA A 106 -37.05 30.12 21.34
CA ALA A 106 -36.94 29.19 20.22
C ALA A 106 -35.82 29.57 19.23
N ARG A 107 -35.73 30.87 18.88
CA ARG A 107 -34.64 31.41 18.06
C ARG A 107 -33.28 31.27 18.75
N GLY A 108 -33.21 31.50 20.06
CA GLY A 108 -31.99 31.28 20.86
C GLY A 108 -31.49 29.84 20.82
N ILE A 109 -32.38 28.85 20.99
CA ILE A 109 -32.02 27.42 20.90
C ILE A 109 -31.54 27.06 19.49
N ALA A 110 -32.18 27.60 18.44
CA ALA A 110 -31.74 27.39 17.06
C ALA A 110 -30.31 27.91 16.80
N SER A 111 -29.95 29.08 17.37
CA SER A 111 -28.59 29.61 17.32
C SER A 111 -27.60 28.74 18.10
N LEU A 112 -27.98 28.22 19.27
CA LEU A 112 -27.13 27.33 20.07
C LEU A 112 -26.76 26.03 19.30
N ARG A 113 -27.67 25.50 18.47
CA ARG A 113 -27.41 24.35 17.59
C ARG A 113 -26.32 24.62 16.55
N LEU A 114 -26.20 25.85 16.03
CA LEU A 114 -25.17 26.23 15.07
C LEU A 114 -23.77 26.24 15.70
N ILE A 115 -23.65 26.61 16.98
CA ILE A 115 -22.37 26.59 17.71
C ILE A 115 -21.77 25.18 17.75
N GLY A 116 -22.61 24.14 17.82
CA GLY A 116 -22.16 22.74 17.74
C GLY A 116 -21.37 22.39 16.47
N ILE A 117 -21.70 23.02 15.33
CA ILE A 117 -20.99 22.82 14.06
C ILE A 117 -19.57 23.41 14.14
N PHE A 118 -19.43 24.63 14.69
CA PHE A 118 -18.13 25.26 14.90
C PHE A 118 -17.28 24.52 15.95
N ILE A 119 -17.88 23.90 16.96
CA ILE A 119 -17.17 23.04 17.91
C ILE A 119 -16.63 21.79 17.20
N GLN A 120 -17.43 21.18 16.31
CA GLN A 120 -17.00 20.02 15.52
C GLN A 120 -15.85 20.37 14.56
N SER A 121 -15.97 21.43 13.76
CA SER A 121 -14.92 21.80 12.79
C SER A 121 -13.60 22.16 13.47
N ASN A 122 -13.64 22.83 14.64
CA ASN A 122 -12.46 23.09 15.44
C ASN A 122 -11.83 21.81 16.02
N ALA A 123 -12.62 20.80 16.37
CA ALA A 123 -12.12 19.50 16.82
C ALA A 123 -11.51 18.66 15.68
N GLU A 124 -12.07 18.77 14.47
CA GLU A 124 -11.53 18.15 13.25
C GLU A 124 -10.21 18.80 12.82
N ALA A 125 -10.15 20.14 12.79
CA ALA A 125 -8.93 20.90 12.52
C ALA A 125 -7.81 20.56 13.51
N ARG A 126 -8.10 20.52 14.82
CA ARG A 126 -7.13 20.05 15.83
C ARG A 126 -6.68 18.61 15.58
N GLY A 127 -7.61 17.70 15.27
CA GLY A 127 -7.31 16.29 15.01
C GLY A 127 -6.43 16.06 13.78
N ALA A 128 -6.55 16.89 12.73
CA ALA A 128 -5.67 16.85 11.57
C ALA A 128 -4.28 17.46 11.85
N VAL A 129 -4.20 18.42 12.77
CA VAL A 129 -2.98 19.17 13.10
C VAL A 129 -2.11 18.47 14.17
N THR A 130 -2.67 17.67 15.07
CA THR A 130 -1.89 16.94 16.09
C THR A 130 -0.82 15.99 15.51
N PRO A 131 -1.08 15.16 14.48
CA PRO A 131 -0.04 14.31 13.89
C PRO A 131 1.09 15.11 13.23
N ILE A 132 0.79 16.29 12.69
CA ILE A 132 1.76 17.18 12.05
C ILE A 132 2.69 17.79 13.10
N TRP A 133 2.16 18.25 14.24
CA TRP A 133 2.99 18.68 15.37
C TRP A 133 3.82 17.54 15.93
N HIS A 134 3.23 16.37 16.17
CA HIS A 134 3.98 15.24 16.73
C HIS A 134 5.12 14.77 15.80
N PHE A 135 4.99 14.95 14.49
CA PHE A 135 6.07 14.76 13.53
C PHE A 135 7.13 15.87 13.60
N PHE A 136 6.75 17.14 13.73
CA PHE A 136 7.72 18.22 13.97
C PHE A 136 8.48 18.04 15.29
N ASP A 137 7.79 17.69 16.36
CA ASP A 137 8.36 17.39 17.67
C ASP A 137 9.33 16.19 17.58
N GLU A 138 8.99 15.13 16.84
CA GLU A 138 9.85 13.96 16.61
C GLU A 138 11.08 14.28 15.75
N VAL A 139 10.93 15.07 14.70
CA VAL A 139 12.03 15.55 13.85
C VAL A 139 12.96 16.51 14.59
N GLN A 140 12.44 17.29 15.54
CA GLN A 140 13.21 18.25 16.36
C GLN A 140 13.79 17.62 17.64
N ALA A 141 13.28 16.48 18.09
CA ALA A 141 13.80 15.71 19.23
C ALA A 141 14.77 14.58 18.82
N GLY A 142 14.74 14.14 17.56
CA GLY A 142 15.87 13.42 16.96
C GLY A 142 17.09 14.32 16.88
N GLU A 143 18.30 13.75 16.99
CA GLU A 143 19.54 14.52 16.88
C GLU A 143 19.63 15.18 15.50
N SER A 144 19.42 16.50 15.46
CA SER A 144 19.69 17.32 14.29
C SER A 144 21.17 17.21 13.96
N ILE A 145 21.49 16.68 12.78
CA ILE A 145 22.84 16.72 12.22
C ILE A 145 23.11 18.17 11.77
N GLU A 146 23.41 19.03 12.74
CA GLU A 146 23.97 20.35 12.50
C GLU A 146 25.37 20.17 11.90
N ALA A 147 25.46 20.21 10.57
CA ALA A 147 26.74 20.15 9.87
C ALA A 147 27.61 21.40 10.14
N ASP A 148 27.01 22.49 10.65
CA ASP A 148 27.62 23.81 10.74
C ASP A 148 28.15 24.19 12.14
N THR A 149 27.94 23.38 13.19
CA THR A 149 28.38 23.69 14.57
C THR A 149 29.71 23.04 14.99
N LEU A 150 30.47 22.48 14.05
CA LEU A 150 31.86 22.04 14.27
C LEU A 150 32.90 23.13 13.98
N MET A 151 33.10 24.00 14.97
CA MET A 151 34.36 24.72 15.22
C MET A 151 34.96 25.55 14.07
N ASP A 152 34.30 26.64 13.68
CA ASP A 152 35.02 27.79 13.10
C ASP A 152 35.86 28.46 14.20
N ASN A 153 37.09 27.99 14.40
CA ASN A 153 38.08 28.63 15.26
C ASN A 153 39.51 28.28 14.83
N THR A 154 40.22 29.30 14.32
CA THR A 154 41.66 29.22 14.05
C THR A 154 42.46 29.05 15.35
N ASN A 155 42.98 27.85 15.62
CA ASN A 155 44.03 27.65 16.63
C ASN A 155 44.96 26.48 16.26
N GLU A 156 46.25 26.75 16.31
CA GLU A 156 47.30 25.76 16.08
C GLU A 156 47.45 24.87 17.33
N ASN A 157 46.79 23.70 17.35
CA ASN A 157 47.19 22.47 18.08
C ASN A 157 46.12 21.38 17.95
N ASN A 158 45.78 20.98 16.71
CA ASN A 158 45.08 19.71 16.51
C ASN A 158 46.05 18.56 16.87
N PRO A 159 45.67 17.59 17.71
CA PRO A 159 46.52 16.43 17.97
C PRO A 159 46.76 15.66 16.66
N SER A 160 47.96 15.11 16.48
CA SER A 160 48.25 14.23 15.35
C SER A 160 47.52 12.89 15.53
N ILE A 161 46.29 12.81 15.01
CA ILE A 161 45.46 11.60 15.08
C ILE A 161 46.10 10.52 14.21
N ASN A 162 46.74 9.53 14.84
CA ASN A 162 46.95 8.23 14.21
C ASN A 162 45.56 7.63 13.97
N ALA A 163 45.24 7.34 12.71
CA ALA A 163 43.89 6.98 12.27
C ALA A 163 43.52 5.50 12.56
N ASP A 164 43.83 5.02 13.75
CA ASP A 164 43.48 3.69 14.23
C ASP A 164 42.02 3.67 14.73
N ILE A 165 41.16 2.84 14.12
CA ILE A 165 39.74 2.73 14.49
C ILE A 165 39.49 1.38 15.16
N GLN A 166 39.01 1.40 16.41
CA GLN A 166 38.75 0.21 17.20
C GLN A 166 37.27 0.07 17.59
N PHE A 167 36.56 -0.85 16.93
CA PHE A 167 35.29 -1.38 17.41
C PHE A 167 35.57 -2.33 18.59
N SER A 168 34.89 -2.14 19.72
CA SER A 168 35.07 -2.96 20.93
C SER A 168 33.72 -3.46 21.44
N ASN A 169 33.50 -4.77 21.36
CA ASN A 169 32.31 -5.51 21.81
C ASN A 169 30.98 -4.93 21.27
N VAL A 170 31.00 -4.38 20.06
CA VAL A 170 29.86 -3.69 19.46
C VAL A 170 28.71 -4.68 19.25
N THR A 171 27.59 -4.36 19.88
CA THR A 171 26.37 -5.17 19.85
C THR A 171 25.24 -4.29 19.30
N PHE A 172 24.60 -4.73 18.21
CA PHE A 172 23.64 -3.90 17.46
C PHE A 172 22.39 -4.70 17.06
N THR A 173 21.24 -4.09 17.29
CA THR A 173 19.92 -4.64 17.00
C THR A 173 19.07 -3.55 16.35
N TYR A 174 18.45 -3.82 15.21
CA TYR A 174 17.53 -2.85 14.59
C TYR A 174 16.30 -2.63 15.49
N PRO A 175 15.85 -1.38 15.72
CA PRO A 175 14.68 -1.08 16.55
C PRO A 175 13.39 -1.80 16.10
N SER A 176 13.26 -2.08 14.80
CA SER A 176 12.14 -2.83 14.21
C SER A 176 12.17 -4.35 14.47
N ARG A 177 13.27 -4.89 15.01
CA ARG A 177 13.48 -6.33 15.28
C ARG A 177 14.32 -6.54 16.56
N THR A 178 13.84 -6.01 17.69
CA THR A 178 14.49 -6.11 19.02
C THR A 178 14.93 -7.52 19.46
N ASN A 179 14.29 -8.57 18.94
CA ASN A 179 14.60 -9.97 19.26
C ASN A 179 15.71 -10.59 18.39
N VAL A 180 16.24 -9.88 17.38
CA VAL A 180 17.28 -10.38 16.47
C VAL A 180 18.48 -9.45 16.49
N CYS A 181 19.44 -9.75 17.38
CA CYS A 181 20.69 -9.02 17.49
C CYS A 181 21.60 -9.36 16.29
N VAL A 182 21.92 -8.35 15.47
CA VAL A 182 22.56 -8.47 14.15
C VAL A 182 24.08 -8.46 14.25
N LEU A 183 24.64 -7.61 15.12
CA LEU A 183 26.04 -7.67 15.53
C LEU A 183 26.07 -8.08 17.00
N GLN A 184 26.86 -9.09 17.35
CA GLN A 184 26.99 -9.60 18.72
C GLN A 184 28.47 -9.61 19.11
N ASN A 185 28.86 -8.74 20.05
CA ASN A 185 30.24 -8.58 20.51
C ASN A 185 31.27 -8.38 19.37
N LEU A 186 30.94 -7.60 18.33
CA LEU A 186 31.88 -7.31 17.24
C LEU A 186 33.05 -6.46 17.77
N SER A 187 34.24 -7.06 17.77
CA SER A 187 35.50 -6.37 18.05
C SER A 187 36.38 -6.43 16.80
N LEU A 188 36.78 -5.27 16.30
CA LEU A 188 37.52 -5.10 15.05
C LEU A 188 38.47 -3.91 15.19
N LEU A 189 39.75 -4.11 14.86
CA LEU A 189 40.75 -3.06 14.76
C LEU A 189 41.05 -2.79 13.29
N ILE A 190 41.02 -1.52 12.89
CA ILE A 190 41.44 -1.03 11.58
C ILE A 190 42.67 -0.15 11.82
N PRO A 191 43.89 -0.59 11.46
CA PRO A 191 45.10 0.19 11.67
C PRO A 191 45.27 1.29 10.63
N ALA A 192 45.90 2.40 11.02
CA ALA A 192 46.17 3.54 10.16
C ALA A 192 46.99 3.13 8.91
N GLY A 193 46.35 3.23 7.74
CA GLY A 193 46.95 2.90 6.44
C GLY A 193 46.40 1.63 5.77
N GLU A 194 45.62 0.78 6.45
CA GLU A 194 44.91 -0.33 5.81
C GLU A 194 43.49 0.08 5.35
N THR A 195 43.07 -0.43 4.19
CA THR A 195 41.83 -0.01 3.52
C THR A 195 40.60 -0.80 3.98
N THR A 196 40.12 -0.55 5.20
CA THR A 196 38.83 -1.05 5.72
C THR A 196 37.87 0.11 5.97
N ALA A 197 36.59 -0.02 5.57
CA ALA A 197 35.60 1.05 5.73
C ALA A 197 34.16 0.54 5.87
N ILE A 198 33.31 1.38 6.47
CA ILE A 198 31.84 1.26 6.63
C ILE A 198 31.27 2.70 6.52
N VAL A 199 29.94 2.86 6.44
CA VAL A 199 29.11 4.09 6.54
C VAL A 199 28.59 4.64 5.18
N GLY A 200 27.38 5.21 5.24
CA GLY A 200 26.54 5.60 4.10
C GLY A 200 26.63 7.07 3.68
N ALA A 201 25.53 7.61 3.12
CA ALA A 201 25.58 8.77 2.24
C ALA A 201 24.56 9.88 2.56
N ASN A 202 24.97 11.13 2.28
CA ASN A 202 24.08 12.23 1.90
C ASN A 202 24.40 12.68 0.45
N GLY A 203 23.41 13.23 -0.28
CA GLY A 203 23.52 13.53 -1.71
C GLY A 203 24.49 14.68 -2.06
N SER A 204 24.90 14.73 -3.33
CA SER A 204 25.70 15.80 -3.93
C SER A 204 25.32 15.94 -5.41
N ASP A 205 25.21 17.16 -5.93
CA ASP A 205 24.81 17.42 -7.31
C ASP A 205 25.89 16.99 -8.31
N ALA A 206 25.71 15.79 -8.88
CA ALA A 206 26.60 15.28 -9.92
C ALA A 206 26.34 16.00 -11.25
N SER A 207 27.41 16.44 -11.92
CA SER A 207 27.32 17.04 -13.24
C SER A 207 26.84 16.01 -14.28
N LYS A 208 26.23 16.47 -15.38
CA LYS A 208 25.81 15.57 -16.48
C LYS A 208 26.99 14.75 -17.04
N VAL A 209 28.21 15.27 -16.99
CA VAL A 209 29.44 14.55 -17.41
C VAL A 209 29.76 13.39 -16.47
N GLU A 210 29.65 13.56 -15.15
CA GLU A 210 29.87 12.48 -14.17
C GLU A 210 28.77 11.42 -14.26
N ILE A 211 27.52 11.83 -14.51
CA ILE A 211 26.39 10.92 -14.75
C ILE A 211 26.62 10.09 -16.02
N GLU A 212 27.08 10.70 -17.12
CA GLU A 212 27.42 10.00 -18.35
C GLU A 212 28.60 9.04 -18.17
N GLN A 213 29.68 9.46 -17.51
CA GLN A 213 30.84 8.61 -17.23
C GLN A 213 30.48 7.42 -16.33
N ALA A 214 29.72 7.63 -15.26
CA ALA A 214 29.26 6.55 -14.39
C ALA A 214 28.30 5.58 -15.10
N ALA A 215 27.45 6.09 -15.99
CA ALA A 215 26.60 5.26 -16.84
C ALA A 215 27.41 4.46 -17.88
N GLN A 216 28.50 5.00 -18.43
CA GLN A 216 29.39 4.26 -19.33
C GLN A 216 30.15 3.15 -18.58
N LEU A 217 30.69 3.44 -17.39
CA LEU A 217 31.35 2.43 -16.54
C LEU A 217 30.41 1.29 -16.14
N ALA A 218 29.13 1.60 -15.90
CA ALA A 218 28.09 0.63 -15.54
C ALA A 218 27.46 -0.12 -16.73
N ASN A 219 27.96 0.04 -17.96
CA ASN A 219 27.35 -0.48 -19.21
C ASN A 219 25.88 -0.02 -19.40
N ALA A 220 25.49 1.14 -18.86
CA ALA A 220 24.14 1.67 -18.85
C ALA A 220 23.86 2.71 -19.97
N HIS A 221 24.88 3.47 -20.38
CA HIS A 221 24.74 4.58 -21.33
C HIS A 221 24.02 4.19 -22.64
N ASP A 222 24.39 3.05 -23.23
CA ASP A 222 23.94 2.65 -24.56
C ASP A 222 22.44 2.35 -24.64
N PHE A 223 21.83 1.84 -23.56
CA PHE A 223 20.38 1.61 -23.50
C PHE A 223 19.62 2.89 -23.10
N ILE A 224 20.19 3.70 -22.20
CA ILE A 224 19.60 5.01 -21.84
C ILE A 224 19.48 5.89 -23.11
N MET A 225 20.48 5.86 -23.99
CA MET A 225 20.47 6.61 -25.26
C MET A 225 19.45 6.09 -26.30
N GLN A 226 18.82 4.93 -26.07
CA GLN A 226 17.72 4.38 -26.88
C GLN A 226 16.33 4.77 -26.35
N LEU A 227 16.23 5.32 -25.13
CA LEU A 227 14.97 5.82 -24.56
C LEU A 227 14.55 7.15 -25.23
N SER A 228 13.24 7.37 -25.34
CA SER A 228 12.66 8.53 -26.06
C SER A 228 13.11 9.89 -25.53
N GLU A 229 13.32 10.01 -24.21
CA GLU A 229 13.77 11.23 -23.52
C GLU A 229 15.18 11.05 -22.92
N LYS A 230 15.88 9.97 -23.31
CA LYS A 230 17.23 9.61 -22.84
C LYS A 230 17.33 9.64 -21.31
N TYR A 231 18.27 10.41 -20.75
CA TYR A 231 18.48 10.58 -19.31
C TYR A 231 17.33 11.26 -18.58
N ASP A 232 16.47 12.02 -19.28
CA ASP A 232 15.36 12.74 -18.68
C ASP A 232 14.06 11.87 -18.60
N THR A 233 14.10 10.62 -19.09
CA THR A 233 12.97 9.67 -19.15
C THR A 233 12.45 9.26 -17.77
N VAL A 234 11.14 9.44 -17.52
CA VAL A 234 10.49 9.11 -16.23
C VAL A 234 10.19 7.62 -16.09
N VAL A 235 11.12 6.87 -15.50
CA VAL A 235 11.08 5.38 -15.34
C VAL A 235 9.93 4.80 -14.50
N GLY A 236 9.11 5.64 -13.85
CA GLY A 236 7.98 5.25 -13.01
C GLY A 236 8.33 4.83 -11.57
N GLU A 237 7.30 4.55 -10.75
CA GLU A 237 7.50 4.07 -9.38
C GLU A 237 8.34 2.77 -9.38
N ARG A 238 9.40 2.70 -8.56
CA ARG A 238 10.37 1.59 -8.52
C ARG A 238 10.99 1.22 -9.88
N GLY A 239 10.93 2.11 -10.88
CA GLY A 239 11.49 1.85 -12.20
C GLY A 239 10.73 0.79 -13.02
N VAL A 240 9.40 0.65 -12.85
CA VAL A 240 8.56 -0.36 -13.55
C VAL A 240 8.73 -0.37 -15.07
N GLN A 241 9.21 0.71 -15.69
CA GLN A 241 9.48 0.77 -17.14
C GLN A 241 10.83 0.17 -17.59
N LEU A 242 11.67 -0.31 -16.65
CA LEU A 242 12.98 -0.92 -16.92
C LEU A 242 13.00 -2.42 -16.56
N SER A 243 13.77 -3.22 -17.32
CA SER A 243 14.10 -4.61 -16.97
C SER A 243 14.96 -4.68 -15.69
N GLY A 244 15.08 -5.88 -15.09
CA GLY A 244 15.93 -6.07 -13.90
C GLY A 244 17.39 -5.69 -14.16
N GLY A 245 17.95 -6.13 -15.28
CA GLY A 245 19.30 -5.78 -15.71
C GLY A 245 19.52 -4.27 -15.90
N GLU A 246 18.54 -3.56 -16.44
CA GLU A 246 18.63 -2.10 -16.62
C GLU A 246 18.54 -1.34 -15.28
N LYS A 247 17.61 -1.74 -14.40
CA LYS A 247 17.51 -1.20 -13.02
C LYS A 247 18.84 -1.35 -12.28
N GLN A 248 19.47 -2.52 -12.38
CA GLN A 248 20.75 -2.78 -11.73
C GLN A 248 21.90 -1.98 -12.32
N ARG A 249 22.01 -1.88 -13.66
CA ARG A 249 23.03 -1.03 -14.29
C ARG A 249 22.88 0.45 -13.90
N VAL A 250 21.65 0.94 -13.74
CA VAL A 250 21.38 2.28 -13.19
C VAL A 250 21.74 2.38 -11.71
N ALA A 251 21.51 1.35 -10.91
CA ALA A 251 21.94 1.32 -9.50
C ALA A 251 23.47 1.32 -9.35
N ILE A 252 24.19 0.56 -10.19
CA ILE A 252 25.65 0.56 -10.25
C ILE A 252 26.17 1.94 -10.69
N ALA A 253 25.58 2.57 -11.71
CA ALA A 253 25.91 3.93 -12.11
C ALA A 253 25.73 4.93 -10.94
N ARG A 254 24.59 4.85 -10.23
CA ARG A 254 24.33 5.69 -9.03
C ARG A 254 25.36 5.50 -7.91
N ALA A 255 25.90 4.30 -7.73
CA ALA A 255 26.99 4.06 -6.80
C ALA A 255 28.33 4.63 -7.33
N LEU A 256 28.61 4.45 -8.62
CA LEU A 256 29.88 4.86 -9.25
C LEU A 256 30.06 6.39 -9.38
N ILE A 257 28.97 7.16 -9.51
CA ILE A 257 28.99 8.64 -9.56
C ILE A 257 29.88 9.24 -8.48
N LYS A 258 29.81 8.71 -7.25
CA LYS A 258 30.55 9.24 -6.09
C LYS A 258 32.01 8.81 -6.01
N GLN A 259 32.50 8.08 -7.01
CA GLN A 259 33.83 7.45 -7.02
C GLN A 259 34.21 6.75 -5.68
N PRO A 260 33.30 6.00 -5.03
CA PRO A 260 33.54 5.49 -3.67
C PRO A 260 34.73 4.53 -3.64
N GLN A 261 35.56 4.64 -2.60
CA GLN A 261 36.71 3.76 -2.36
C GLN A 261 36.31 2.37 -1.83
N LEU A 262 35.13 2.29 -1.21
CA LEU A 262 34.47 1.07 -0.76
C LEU A 262 33.22 0.80 -1.62
N LEU A 263 33.08 -0.42 -2.12
CA LEU A 263 31.85 -0.92 -2.73
C LEU A 263 31.26 -2.04 -1.87
N LEU A 264 29.96 -1.92 -1.56
CA LEU A 264 29.17 -2.95 -0.89
C LEU A 264 28.16 -3.48 -1.91
N PHE A 265 28.26 -4.77 -2.23
CA PHE A 265 27.37 -5.44 -3.17
C PHE A 265 26.60 -6.55 -2.45
N ASP A 266 25.35 -6.24 -2.10
CA ASP A 266 24.42 -7.15 -1.46
C ASP A 266 23.58 -7.88 -2.52
N GLU A 267 23.82 -9.19 -2.68
CA GLU A 267 23.16 -10.12 -3.62
C GLU A 267 23.00 -9.62 -5.07
N VAL A 268 23.88 -8.74 -5.57
CA VAL A 268 23.65 -7.98 -6.81
C VAL A 268 23.40 -8.86 -8.03
N THR A 269 24.03 -10.03 -8.18
CA THR A 269 23.78 -10.92 -9.34
C THR A 269 22.61 -11.89 -9.15
N SER A 270 21.75 -11.72 -8.14
CA SER A 270 20.54 -12.54 -7.97
C SER A 270 19.52 -12.24 -9.08
N ALA A 271 19.13 -10.97 -9.22
CA ALA A 271 18.04 -10.50 -10.07
C ALA A 271 18.37 -10.35 -11.57
N LEU A 272 19.07 -11.33 -12.16
CA LEU A 272 19.55 -11.26 -13.54
C LEU A 272 19.36 -12.54 -14.35
N ASP A 273 18.81 -12.36 -15.56
CA ASP A 273 18.92 -13.27 -16.69
C ASP A 273 20.38 -13.58 -17.07
N HIS A 274 20.67 -14.84 -17.44
CA HIS A 274 22.00 -15.33 -17.84
C HIS A 274 22.64 -14.56 -19.05
N THR A 275 21.84 -13.84 -19.85
CA THR A 275 22.33 -12.92 -20.91
C THR A 275 22.83 -11.60 -20.33
N ASN A 276 22.05 -10.99 -19.43
CA ASN A 276 22.40 -9.75 -18.72
C ASN A 276 23.48 -9.98 -17.66
N GLU A 277 23.53 -11.16 -17.02
CA GLU A 277 24.46 -11.51 -15.94
C GLU A 277 25.92 -11.26 -16.34
N LYS A 278 26.31 -11.56 -17.58
CA LYS A 278 27.65 -11.23 -18.10
C LYS A 278 27.90 -9.71 -18.20
N ILE A 279 26.94 -8.96 -18.75
CA ILE A 279 27.08 -7.51 -18.96
C ILE A 279 27.13 -6.77 -17.61
N VAL A 280 26.40 -7.26 -16.60
CA VAL A 280 26.44 -6.71 -15.25
C VAL A 280 27.67 -7.21 -14.49
N GLN A 281 28.12 -8.45 -14.67
CA GLN A 281 29.39 -8.92 -14.08
C GLN A 281 30.58 -8.14 -14.65
N GLU A 282 30.61 -7.83 -15.96
CA GLU A 282 31.62 -6.93 -16.54
C GLU A 282 31.54 -5.51 -15.95
N ALA A 283 30.34 -4.98 -15.70
CA ALA A 283 30.16 -3.69 -15.03
C ALA A 283 30.61 -3.74 -13.56
N LEU A 284 30.37 -4.85 -12.86
CA LEU A 284 30.85 -5.09 -11.49
C LEU A 284 32.37 -5.26 -11.46
N ASP A 285 32.98 -5.99 -12.38
CA ASP A 285 34.43 -6.19 -12.44
C ASP A 285 35.16 -4.86 -12.78
N LYS A 286 34.59 -4.04 -13.68
CA LYS A 286 35.02 -2.66 -13.93
C LYS A 286 34.88 -1.80 -12.67
N ALA A 287 33.76 -1.92 -11.94
CA ALA A 287 33.50 -1.16 -10.71
C ALA A 287 34.47 -1.54 -9.59
N CYS A 288 34.72 -2.84 -9.37
CA CYS A 288 35.62 -3.39 -8.35
C CYS A 288 37.08 -2.95 -8.53
N ASN A 289 37.49 -2.60 -9.75
CA ASN A 289 38.90 -2.38 -10.06
C ASN A 289 39.46 -1.16 -9.32
N GLY A 290 40.53 -1.36 -8.55
CA GLY A 290 41.15 -0.33 -7.71
C GLY A 290 40.39 0.02 -6.41
N ARG A 291 39.36 -0.74 -6.01
CA ARG A 291 38.50 -0.41 -4.85
C ARG A 291 38.35 -1.59 -3.89
N THR A 292 38.21 -1.31 -2.59
CA THR A 292 37.84 -2.34 -1.61
C THR A 292 36.38 -2.73 -1.86
N THR A 293 36.13 -4.00 -2.16
CA THR A 293 34.77 -4.47 -2.47
C THR A 293 34.40 -5.64 -1.57
N ILE A 294 33.23 -5.54 -0.92
CA ILE A 294 32.61 -6.63 -0.16
C ILE A 294 31.40 -7.11 -0.96
N ILE A 295 31.35 -8.40 -1.26
CA ILE A 295 30.27 -9.05 -2.00
C ILE A 295 29.59 -10.07 -1.10
N ILE A 296 28.30 -9.88 -0.83
CA ILE A 296 27.43 -10.87 -0.21
C ILE A 296 26.76 -11.63 -1.36
N ALA A 297 27.03 -12.93 -1.48
CA ALA A 297 26.64 -13.72 -2.66
C ALA A 297 25.98 -15.05 -2.27
N HIS A 298 24.73 -15.22 -2.70
CA HIS A 298 24.00 -16.49 -2.65
C HIS A 298 24.52 -17.47 -3.72
N ARG A 299 24.76 -16.98 -4.95
CA ARG A 299 25.35 -17.74 -6.06
C ARG A 299 26.86 -17.95 -5.86
N LEU A 300 27.25 -19.13 -5.38
CA LEU A 300 28.66 -19.58 -5.17
C LEU A 300 29.62 -19.41 -6.36
N ARG A 301 29.10 -19.13 -7.57
CA ARG A 301 29.88 -18.99 -8.81
C ARG A 301 30.56 -17.63 -8.95
N THR A 302 29.92 -16.54 -8.53
CA THR A 302 30.46 -15.17 -8.70
C THR A 302 31.61 -14.88 -7.73
N ILE A 303 31.64 -15.56 -6.58
CA ILE A 303 32.73 -15.45 -5.59
C ILE A 303 33.90 -16.43 -5.83
N GLN A 304 33.93 -17.20 -6.93
CA GLN A 304 35.07 -18.07 -7.25
C GLN A 304 36.37 -17.28 -7.46
N ASN A 305 36.25 -16.07 -8.02
CA ASN A 305 37.38 -15.15 -8.28
C ASN A 305 37.72 -14.25 -7.06
N ALA A 306 37.04 -14.42 -5.92
CA ALA A 306 37.27 -13.58 -4.74
C ALA A 306 38.65 -13.86 -4.12
N LYS A 307 39.42 -12.79 -3.88
CA LYS A 307 40.77 -12.85 -3.26
C LYS A 307 40.76 -13.50 -1.87
N ARG A 308 39.63 -13.39 -1.16
CA ARG A 308 39.34 -14.08 0.10
C ARG A 308 37.83 -14.25 0.24
N ILE A 309 37.41 -15.43 0.67
CA ILE A 309 36.04 -15.84 0.98
C ILE A 309 35.98 -16.04 2.50
N TYR A 310 34.88 -15.60 3.11
CA TYR A 310 34.55 -15.82 4.52
C TYR A 310 33.24 -16.61 4.61
N VAL A 311 33.22 -17.67 5.42
CA VAL A 311 32.03 -18.52 5.63
C VAL A 311 31.48 -18.25 7.02
N LEU A 312 30.21 -17.87 7.08
CA LEU A 312 29.51 -17.52 8.30
C LEU A 312 28.63 -18.69 8.79
N ASP A 313 28.59 -18.87 10.11
CA ASP A 313 27.64 -19.76 10.79
C ASP A 313 27.18 -19.15 12.11
N ASN A 314 25.86 -19.05 12.32
CA ASN A 314 25.24 -18.45 13.51
C ASN A 314 25.86 -17.09 13.94
N GLY A 315 26.22 -16.24 12.97
CA GLY A 315 26.85 -14.93 13.21
C GLY A 315 28.37 -14.94 13.43
N THR A 316 29.03 -16.10 13.37
CA THR A 316 30.48 -16.25 13.55
C THR A 316 31.18 -16.68 12.25
N VAL A 317 32.41 -16.23 12.02
CA VAL A 317 33.24 -16.70 10.90
C VAL A 317 33.86 -18.05 11.27
N ILE A 318 33.51 -19.10 10.54
CA ILE A 318 33.98 -20.47 10.80
C ILE A 318 35.09 -20.92 9.84
N GLU A 319 35.12 -20.39 8.61
CA GLU A 319 36.13 -20.74 7.60
C GLU A 319 36.51 -19.48 6.82
N GLN A 320 37.79 -19.34 6.46
CA GLN A 320 38.29 -18.26 5.62
C GLN A 320 39.40 -18.78 4.68
N GLY A 321 39.45 -18.29 3.45
CA GLY A 321 40.46 -18.71 2.47
C GLY A 321 40.16 -18.31 1.04
N THR A 322 40.85 -18.90 0.07
CA THR A 322 40.47 -18.85 -1.35
C THR A 322 39.52 -20.00 -1.68
N HIS A 323 38.84 -19.93 -2.83
CA HIS A 323 37.99 -21.03 -3.31
C HIS A 323 38.74 -22.39 -3.29
N GLU A 324 39.97 -22.42 -3.80
CA GLU A 324 40.80 -23.63 -3.79
C GLU A 324 41.14 -24.14 -2.39
N SER A 325 41.51 -23.26 -1.44
CA SER A 325 41.85 -23.72 -0.10
C SER A 325 40.63 -24.27 0.63
N LEU A 326 39.47 -23.63 0.49
CA LEU A 326 38.21 -24.07 1.12
C LEU A 326 37.69 -25.39 0.50
N MET A 327 37.84 -25.59 -0.80
CA MET A 327 37.47 -26.86 -1.46
C MET A 327 38.36 -28.04 -1.05
N ARG A 328 39.60 -27.79 -0.60
CA ARG A 328 40.52 -28.83 -0.07
C ARG A 328 40.20 -29.23 1.38
N ILE A 329 39.40 -28.45 2.13
CA ILE A 329 38.97 -28.80 3.49
C ILE A 329 37.93 -29.92 3.42
N ASN A 330 38.37 -31.15 3.66
CA ASN A 330 37.49 -32.32 3.59
C ASN A 330 36.46 -32.30 4.72
N GLY A 331 35.17 -32.15 4.38
CA GLY A 331 34.09 -31.95 5.34
C GLY A 331 33.91 -30.49 5.80
N GLY A 332 34.60 -29.52 5.21
CA GLY A 332 34.37 -28.09 5.49
C GLY A 332 32.93 -27.66 5.18
N LYS A 333 32.42 -26.59 5.82
CA LYS A 333 31.06 -26.11 5.57
C LYS A 333 30.93 -25.55 4.15
N TYR A 334 31.94 -24.84 3.63
CA TYR A 334 31.99 -24.44 2.21
C TYR A 334 31.86 -25.67 1.28
N GLN A 335 32.68 -26.70 1.51
CA GLN A 335 32.67 -27.93 0.73
C GLN A 335 31.34 -28.69 0.86
N ARG A 336 30.69 -28.66 2.04
CA ARG A 336 29.37 -29.25 2.27
C ARG A 336 28.24 -28.48 1.59
N ILE A 337 28.21 -27.15 1.63
CA ILE A 337 27.21 -26.35 0.90
C ILE A 337 27.36 -26.60 -0.61
N PHE A 338 28.60 -26.67 -1.11
CA PHE A 338 28.89 -26.99 -2.52
C PHE A 338 28.51 -28.42 -2.93
N ARG A 339 28.63 -29.41 -2.04
CA ARG A 339 28.29 -30.84 -2.31
C ARG A 339 26.83 -31.21 -2.00
N ALA A 340 26.16 -30.52 -1.09
CA ALA A 340 24.75 -30.76 -0.77
C ALA A 340 23.81 -30.41 -1.94
N GLN A 341 24.28 -29.58 -2.88
CA GLN A 341 23.65 -29.31 -4.17
C GLN A 341 23.74 -30.50 -5.15
N GLN A 342 23.60 -31.77 -4.71
CA GLN A 342 23.71 -32.94 -5.60
C GLN A 342 22.82 -34.19 -5.35
N ILE A 343 22.41 -34.60 -4.13
CA ILE A 343 21.89 -36.00 -3.91
C ILE A 343 20.68 -36.15 -2.92
N GLU A 344 19.57 -36.69 -3.47
CA GLU A 344 18.46 -37.56 -2.92
C GLU A 344 17.52 -37.18 -1.75
N GLY A 345 16.30 -37.77 -1.80
CA GLY A 345 15.28 -37.85 -0.73
C GLY A 345 13.97 -38.58 -1.15
N THR A 346 13.27 -39.24 -0.20
CA THR A 346 11.98 -40.00 -0.37
C THR A 346 11.34 -40.31 1.02
N ILE A 347 10.12 -40.88 1.21
CA ILE A 347 8.72 -40.64 0.73
C ILE A 347 7.75 -41.39 1.71
N ASN A 348 6.60 -40.80 2.10
CA ASN A 348 5.28 -41.45 2.35
C ASN A 348 4.23 -40.47 2.95
N ASP A 349 2.94 -40.67 2.67
CA ASP A 349 1.82 -39.72 2.89
C ASP A 349 0.65 -40.30 3.76
N ASN A 350 -0.44 -39.52 4.03
CA ASN A 350 -1.88 -39.92 4.02
C ASN A 350 -2.92 -38.88 4.61
N ASN A 351 -3.90 -38.48 3.77
CA ASN A 351 -5.38 -38.27 3.95
C ASN A 351 -6.07 -37.09 4.74
N ASP A 352 -6.68 -36.15 3.98
CA ASP A 352 -8.10 -35.67 3.84
C ASP A 352 -9.09 -35.26 4.98
N GLU A 353 -9.80 -34.11 4.83
CA GLU A 353 -11.25 -33.96 4.42
C GLU A 353 -11.77 -32.47 4.40
N MET A 354 -13.08 -32.21 4.09
CA MET A 354 -13.65 -30.92 3.60
C MET A 354 -14.89 -30.33 4.35
N ILE A 355 -15.30 -29.07 4.03
CA ILE A 355 -16.68 -28.44 3.93
C ILE A 355 -16.51 -26.88 3.94
N ASN A 356 -16.98 -25.98 3.05
CA ASN A 356 -18.18 -25.70 2.20
C ASN A 356 -19.08 -24.54 2.77
N ASP A 357 -19.62 -23.68 1.89
CA ASP A 357 -20.06 -22.28 2.14
C ASP A 357 -21.57 -22.01 1.80
N LYS A 358 -22.14 -20.85 2.21
CA LYS A 358 -23.51 -20.40 1.87
C LYS A 358 -23.66 -18.88 1.67
N SER A 359 -24.46 -18.52 0.66
CA SER A 359 -24.79 -17.16 0.22
C SER A 359 -25.82 -16.42 1.09
N GLU A 360 -25.70 -15.08 1.20
CA GLU A 360 -26.62 -14.21 1.97
C GLU A 360 -27.38 -13.17 1.11
N GLU A 361 -28.46 -12.62 1.66
CA GLU A 361 -29.57 -11.98 0.92
C GLU A 361 -29.57 -10.42 0.91
N GLN A 362 -30.54 -9.79 0.24
CA GLN A 362 -30.57 -8.36 -0.04
C GLN A 362 -31.46 -7.54 0.91
N LEU A 363 -30.89 -6.52 1.57
CA LEU A 363 -31.67 -5.38 2.09
C LEU A 363 -30.89 -4.06 1.94
N SER A 364 -31.59 -2.94 1.74
CA SER A 364 -31.01 -1.68 1.23
C SER A 364 -31.08 -0.51 2.22
N THR A 365 -30.18 -0.47 3.20
CA THR A 365 -29.90 0.72 4.01
C THR A 365 -28.84 1.62 3.36
N GLY A 366 -28.60 2.83 3.86
CA GLY A 366 -27.48 3.68 3.41
C GLY A 366 -26.10 3.00 3.58
N ALA A 367 -25.94 2.19 4.62
CA ALA A 367 -24.77 1.33 4.83
C ALA A 367 -24.66 0.21 3.77
N ALA A 368 -25.78 -0.33 3.30
CA ALA A 368 -25.79 -1.28 2.17
C ALA A 368 -25.53 -0.56 0.83
N PHE A 369 -25.95 0.70 0.66
CA PHE A 369 -25.61 1.50 -0.52
C PHE A 369 -24.10 1.74 -0.62
N ILE A 370 -23.41 2.19 0.44
CA ILE A 370 -21.94 2.33 0.40
C ILE A 370 -21.23 0.99 0.15
N ARG A 371 -21.70 -0.12 0.73
CA ARG A 371 -21.15 -1.46 0.42
C ARG A 371 -21.32 -1.81 -1.05
N ARG A 372 -22.52 -1.59 -1.62
CA ARG A 372 -22.82 -1.81 -3.04
C ARG A 372 -21.99 -0.90 -3.95
N LEU A 373 -21.80 0.37 -3.57
CA LEU A 373 -20.97 1.34 -4.29
C LEU A 373 -19.51 0.92 -4.31
N ARG A 374 -18.91 0.64 -3.15
CA ARG A 374 -17.51 0.17 -3.05
C ARG A 374 -17.28 -1.15 -3.78
N SER A 375 -18.15 -2.15 -3.58
CA SER A 375 -18.05 -3.45 -4.28
C SER A 375 -18.18 -3.30 -5.80
N LYS A 376 -19.10 -2.46 -6.30
CA LYS A 376 -19.21 -2.15 -7.74
C LYS A 376 -18.01 -1.35 -8.27
N ALA A 377 -17.56 -0.31 -7.57
CA ALA A 377 -16.41 0.49 -7.98
C ALA A 377 -15.14 -0.37 -8.08
N PHE A 378 -14.88 -1.19 -7.05
CA PHE A 378 -13.81 -2.19 -7.03
C PHE A 378 -13.91 -3.17 -8.21
N ALA A 379 -15.10 -3.71 -8.48
CA ALA A 379 -15.35 -4.58 -9.64
C ALA A 379 -15.20 -3.86 -11.00
N CYS A 380 -15.41 -2.54 -11.07
CA CYS A 380 -15.17 -1.73 -12.26
C CYS A 380 -13.69 -1.41 -12.45
N PHE A 381 -12.92 -1.17 -11.38
CA PHE A 381 -11.47 -1.04 -11.44
C PHE A 381 -10.83 -2.37 -11.89
N LEU A 382 -11.24 -3.51 -11.32
CA LEU A 382 -10.80 -4.85 -11.75
C LEU A 382 -11.14 -5.24 -13.21
N ARG A 383 -11.90 -4.40 -13.94
CA ARG A 383 -12.19 -4.56 -15.38
C ARG A 383 -11.37 -3.64 -16.28
N GLN A 384 -10.59 -2.71 -15.73
CA GLN A 384 -9.75 -1.83 -16.53
C GLN A 384 -8.52 -2.59 -17.08
N GLU A 385 -7.96 -2.08 -18.17
CA GLU A 385 -6.72 -2.57 -18.76
C GLU A 385 -5.51 -2.15 -17.92
N VAL A 386 -4.37 -2.84 -18.06
CA VAL A 386 -3.16 -2.54 -17.26
C VAL A 386 -2.70 -1.09 -17.46
N ALA A 387 -2.79 -0.57 -18.70
CA ALA A 387 -2.46 0.81 -19.06
C ALA A 387 -3.30 1.88 -18.33
N PHE A 388 -4.45 1.53 -17.74
CA PHE A 388 -5.20 2.44 -16.86
C PHE A 388 -4.44 2.71 -15.56
N PHE A 389 -3.80 1.69 -14.99
CA PHE A 389 -3.08 1.73 -13.71
C PHE A 389 -1.66 2.27 -13.85
N ASP A 390 -1.07 2.17 -15.03
CA ASP A 390 0.25 2.74 -15.33
C ASP A 390 0.24 4.29 -15.37
N GLN A 391 -0.94 4.92 -15.31
CA GLN A 391 -1.09 6.37 -15.19
C GLN A 391 -0.94 6.84 -13.73
N ALA A 392 -0.14 7.88 -13.49
CA ALA A 392 0.07 8.47 -12.16
C ALA A 392 -1.24 8.88 -11.43
N GLN A 393 -2.25 9.36 -12.17
CA GLN A 393 -3.58 9.72 -11.63
C GLN A 393 -4.43 8.52 -11.17
N ASN A 394 -3.99 7.29 -11.44
CA ASN A 394 -4.67 6.02 -11.13
C ASN A 394 -3.74 5.06 -10.37
N SER A 395 -2.73 5.59 -9.68
CA SER A 395 -1.87 4.82 -8.78
C SER A 395 -2.70 4.01 -7.76
N SER A 396 -2.13 2.92 -7.24
CA SER A 396 -2.78 2.06 -6.24
C SER A 396 -3.31 2.86 -5.05
N ALA A 397 -2.52 3.81 -4.54
CA ALA A 397 -2.91 4.75 -3.49
C ALA A 397 -4.10 5.65 -3.89
N ALA A 398 -4.12 6.20 -5.10
CA ALA A 398 -5.23 7.05 -5.58
C ALA A 398 -6.54 6.26 -5.74
N ILE A 399 -6.48 5.00 -6.20
CA ILE A 399 -7.65 4.12 -6.29
C ILE A 399 -8.15 3.73 -4.89
N CYS A 400 -7.24 3.42 -3.96
CA CYS A 400 -7.57 3.19 -2.56
C CYS A 400 -8.21 4.42 -1.90
N HIS A 401 -7.74 5.65 -2.19
CA HIS A 401 -8.37 6.88 -1.73
C HIS A 401 -9.82 6.99 -2.24
N ARG A 402 -10.04 6.79 -3.55
CA ARG A 402 -11.37 6.83 -4.18
C ARG A 402 -12.36 5.82 -3.56
N LEU A 403 -11.88 4.64 -3.19
CA LEU A 403 -12.68 3.63 -2.50
C LEU A 403 -12.90 3.96 -1.01
N ALA A 404 -11.94 4.65 -0.38
CA ALA A 404 -12.00 5.05 1.02
C ALA A 404 -12.84 6.34 1.23
N SER A 405 -12.33 7.50 0.82
CA SER A 405 -12.88 8.82 1.12
C SER A 405 -14.01 9.20 0.18
N ASP A 406 -13.76 9.26 -1.14
CA ASP A 406 -14.72 9.77 -2.13
C ASP A 406 -16.06 9.00 -2.06
N ALA A 407 -15.99 7.70 -1.75
CA ALA A 407 -17.16 6.86 -1.53
C ALA A 407 -17.97 7.23 -0.27
N LEU A 408 -17.30 7.63 0.83
CA LEU A 408 -17.96 8.16 2.04
C LEU A 408 -18.59 9.53 1.78
N ASP A 409 -17.94 10.39 1.00
CA ASP A 409 -18.48 11.69 0.62
C ASP A 409 -19.81 11.52 -0.15
N VAL A 410 -19.83 10.58 -1.12
CA VAL A 410 -21.06 10.18 -1.83
C VAL A 410 -22.11 9.58 -0.88
N GLN A 411 -21.72 8.81 0.14
CA GLN A 411 -22.64 8.32 1.17
C GLN A 411 -23.25 9.47 2.00
N GLU A 412 -22.48 10.49 2.34
CA GLU A 412 -22.98 11.65 3.09
C GLU A 412 -23.99 12.46 2.24
N MET A 413 -23.69 12.70 0.96
CA MET A 413 -24.62 13.32 0.02
C MET A 413 -25.94 12.52 -0.03
N ALA A 414 -25.84 11.23 -0.33
CA ALA A 414 -26.98 10.36 -0.63
C ALA A 414 -27.83 10.03 0.61
N SER A 415 -27.23 9.95 1.81
CA SER A 415 -27.94 9.55 3.03
C SER A 415 -28.35 10.72 3.91
N ASN A 416 -27.47 11.71 4.12
CA ASN A 416 -27.70 12.78 5.09
C ASN A 416 -28.22 14.05 4.42
N ARG A 417 -27.58 14.49 3.33
CA ARG A 417 -27.96 15.74 2.64
C ARG A 417 -29.28 15.61 1.88
N LEU A 418 -29.52 14.49 1.18
CA LEU A 418 -30.84 14.23 0.59
C LEU A 418 -31.97 14.19 1.63
N CYS A 419 -31.72 13.61 2.81
CA CYS A 419 -32.70 13.60 3.91
C CYS A 419 -33.03 15.03 4.37
N LEU A 420 -32.01 15.87 4.58
CA LEU A 420 -32.17 17.28 4.94
C LEU A 420 -32.89 18.09 3.85
N ILE A 421 -32.62 17.82 2.57
CA ILE A 421 -33.31 18.47 1.44
C ILE A 421 -34.81 18.09 1.43
N ILE A 422 -35.15 16.82 1.65
CA ILE A 422 -36.54 16.35 1.73
C ILE A 422 -37.25 16.95 2.95
N GLU A 423 -36.60 16.95 4.12
CA GLU A 423 -37.10 17.62 5.35
C GLU A 423 -37.40 19.11 5.10
N THR A 424 -36.46 19.82 4.46
CA THR A 424 -36.60 21.25 4.14
C THR A 424 -37.69 21.52 3.11
N ALA A 425 -37.76 20.73 2.03
CA ALA A 425 -38.77 20.88 0.99
C ALA A 425 -40.18 20.58 1.50
N ALA A 426 -40.34 19.57 2.36
CA ALA A 426 -41.62 19.26 3.00
C ALA A 426 -42.07 20.40 3.94
N VAL A 427 -41.18 20.89 4.82
CA VAL A 427 -41.48 22.01 5.73
C VAL A 427 -41.85 23.28 4.96
N LEU A 428 -41.12 23.60 3.89
CA LEU A 428 -41.41 24.76 3.03
C LEU A 428 -42.76 24.60 2.29
N GLY A 429 -43.02 23.42 1.74
CA GLY A 429 -44.27 23.12 1.02
C GLY A 429 -45.51 23.20 1.92
N PHE A 430 -45.48 22.54 3.08
CA PHE A 430 -46.58 22.61 4.04
C PHE A 430 -46.73 24.01 4.65
N GLY A 431 -45.63 24.70 4.95
CA GLY A 431 -45.65 26.07 5.48
C GLY A 431 -46.25 27.10 4.53
N LEU A 432 -45.91 27.04 3.23
CA LEU A 432 -46.52 27.86 2.20
C LEU A 432 -48.00 27.50 2.00
N GLY A 433 -48.33 26.20 1.88
CA GLY A 433 -49.71 25.74 1.73
C GLY A 433 -50.63 26.24 2.85
N PHE A 434 -50.19 26.12 4.10
CA PHE A 434 -50.91 26.64 5.26
C PHE A 434 -51.04 28.17 5.22
N SER A 435 -49.98 28.88 4.83
CA SER A 435 -50.00 30.34 4.69
C SER A 435 -51.00 30.81 3.62
N PHE A 436 -51.11 30.11 2.49
CA PHE A 436 -52.11 30.41 1.45
C PHE A 436 -53.55 30.13 1.90
N MET A 437 -53.79 29.14 2.77
CA MET A 437 -55.13 28.87 3.32
C MET A 437 -55.65 30.00 4.21
N PHE A 438 -54.78 30.66 5.00
CA PHE A 438 -55.19 31.69 5.96
C PHE A 438 -55.01 33.14 5.48
N GLY A 439 -54.13 33.40 4.51
CA GLY A 439 -53.89 34.78 4.03
C GLY A 439 -53.02 34.85 2.78
N TRP A 440 -53.62 34.67 1.60
CA TRP A 440 -52.91 34.59 0.32
C TRP A 440 -52.07 35.83 -0.01
N GLN A 441 -52.48 37.04 0.41
CA GLN A 441 -51.71 38.27 0.20
C GLN A 441 -50.40 38.26 1.01
N ILE A 442 -50.45 37.79 2.26
CA ILE A 442 -49.29 37.67 3.13
C ILE A 442 -48.38 36.53 2.63
N ALA A 443 -48.96 35.41 2.18
CA ALA A 443 -48.22 34.30 1.59
C ALA A 443 -47.44 34.72 0.33
N LEU A 444 -48.04 35.48 -0.59
CA LEU A 444 -47.32 36.05 -1.75
C LEU A 444 -46.18 36.99 -1.34
N THR A 445 -46.41 37.81 -0.31
CA THR A 445 -45.39 38.75 0.19
C THR A 445 -44.20 38.01 0.79
N MET A 446 -44.45 36.95 1.58
CA MET A 446 -43.41 36.10 2.16
C MET A 446 -42.66 35.29 1.09
N LEU A 447 -43.35 34.81 0.05
CA LEU A 447 -42.75 34.11 -1.08
C LEU A 447 -41.67 34.95 -1.78
N ALA A 448 -41.89 36.26 -1.95
CA ALA A 448 -40.91 37.17 -2.54
C ALA A 448 -39.61 37.24 -1.71
N PHE A 449 -39.69 37.28 -0.38
CA PHE A 449 -38.51 37.25 0.49
C PHE A 449 -37.76 35.91 0.46
N VAL A 450 -38.45 34.78 0.25
CA VAL A 450 -37.81 33.47 0.07
C VAL A 450 -36.90 33.46 -1.17
N PHE A 451 -37.32 34.08 -2.28
CA PHE A 451 -36.47 34.21 -3.48
C PHE A 451 -35.24 35.09 -3.23
N ILE A 452 -35.39 36.20 -2.50
CA ILE A 452 -34.27 37.09 -2.15
C ILE A 452 -33.23 36.32 -1.31
N ILE A 453 -33.66 35.59 -0.29
CA ILE A 453 -32.77 34.79 0.58
C ILE A 453 -32.16 33.58 -0.19
N GLY A 454 -32.91 32.97 -1.11
CA GLY A 454 -32.38 31.93 -1.98
C GLY A 454 -31.31 32.44 -2.96
N SER A 455 -31.40 33.71 -3.37
CA SER A 455 -30.45 34.29 -4.34
C SER A 455 -29.05 34.48 -3.75
N SER A 456 -28.93 34.89 -2.48
CA SER A 456 -27.61 35.01 -1.82
C SER A 456 -26.96 33.65 -1.59
N ALA A 457 -27.70 32.65 -1.12
CA ALA A 457 -27.19 31.27 -0.98
C ALA A 457 -26.74 30.65 -2.32
N SER A 458 -27.39 31.01 -3.43
CA SER A 458 -27.01 30.55 -4.77
C SER A 458 -25.65 31.07 -5.23
N GLY A 459 -25.20 32.22 -4.71
CA GLY A 459 -23.89 32.79 -5.01
C GLY A 459 -22.74 31.93 -4.48
N GLU A 460 -22.87 31.43 -3.24
CA GLU A 460 -21.85 30.59 -2.59
C GLU A 460 -21.64 29.26 -3.33
N VAL A 461 -22.74 28.61 -3.75
CA VAL A 461 -22.71 27.35 -4.50
C VAL A 461 -22.05 27.52 -5.88
N CYS A 462 -22.27 28.65 -6.55
CA CYS A 462 -21.69 28.94 -7.86
C CYS A 462 -20.15 29.02 -7.85
N ILE A 463 -19.56 29.41 -6.71
CA ILE A 463 -18.10 29.49 -6.54
C ILE A 463 -17.48 28.08 -6.49
N GLN A 464 -18.11 27.13 -5.79
CA GLN A 464 -17.56 25.77 -5.61
C GLN A 464 -17.56 24.94 -6.91
N ILE A 465 -18.61 25.07 -7.74
CA ILE A 465 -18.80 24.23 -8.93
C ILE A 465 -17.71 24.46 -10.02
N LYS A 466 -17.07 25.63 -10.05
CA LYS A 466 -16.07 25.97 -11.08
C LYS A 466 -14.74 25.19 -10.98
N VAL A 467 -14.45 24.53 -9.86
CA VAL A 467 -13.11 23.98 -9.59
C VAL A 467 -12.86 22.63 -10.28
N ASN A 468 -13.90 21.82 -10.52
CA ASN A 468 -13.69 20.39 -10.80
C ASN A 468 -14.18 19.95 -12.19
N LYS A 469 -13.36 20.17 -13.23
CA LYS A 469 -13.68 19.73 -14.61
C LYS A 469 -12.45 19.55 -15.53
N HIS A 470 -11.72 18.43 -15.40
CA HIS A 470 -10.80 17.94 -16.44
C HIS A 470 -10.62 16.41 -16.38
N ILE A 471 -11.09 15.70 -17.40
CA ILE A 471 -10.65 14.34 -17.80
C ILE A 471 -10.72 14.30 -19.33
N GLN A 472 -9.67 13.81 -19.99
CA GLN A 472 -9.64 13.53 -21.44
C GLN A 472 -9.36 12.03 -21.69
N GLY A 473 -9.63 11.59 -22.92
CA GLY A 473 -9.65 10.16 -23.30
C GLY A 473 -8.29 9.54 -23.63
N PHE A 474 -8.30 8.21 -23.80
CA PHE A 474 -7.15 7.39 -24.19
C PHE A 474 -6.99 7.27 -25.72
N ASN A 475 -5.76 6.94 -26.17
CA ASN A 475 -5.43 6.62 -27.55
C ASN A 475 -5.47 5.11 -27.86
N GLN A 476 -5.55 4.77 -29.15
CA GLN A 476 -5.57 3.40 -29.67
C GLN A 476 -4.22 2.67 -29.57
N LEU A 477 -4.28 1.33 -29.57
CA LEU A 477 -3.13 0.43 -29.76
C LEU A 477 -3.38 -0.59 -30.89
N SER A 478 -2.29 -1.06 -31.48
CA SER A 478 -2.25 -1.90 -32.69
C SER A 478 -2.66 -3.36 -32.44
N SER A 479 -3.12 -4.03 -33.49
CA SER A 479 -3.55 -5.44 -33.47
C SER A 479 -2.40 -6.43 -33.39
N SER A 480 -2.50 -7.41 -32.49
CA SER A 480 -1.72 -8.65 -32.50
C SER A 480 -2.61 -9.85 -32.84
N LEU A 481 -2.01 -10.90 -33.42
CA LEU A 481 -2.68 -12.14 -33.81
C LEU A 481 -2.29 -13.27 -32.85
N PHE A 482 -3.25 -14.08 -32.44
CA PHE A 482 -3.05 -15.31 -31.67
C PHE A 482 -3.74 -16.45 -32.42
N ASP A 483 -2.98 -17.46 -32.84
CA ASP A 483 -3.46 -18.60 -33.63
C ASP A 483 -4.22 -18.19 -34.91
N GLY A 484 -3.74 -17.13 -35.58
CA GLY A 484 -4.33 -16.55 -36.79
C GLY A 484 -5.54 -15.64 -36.57
N VAL A 485 -6.06 -15.53 -35.35
CA VAL A 485 -7.20 -14.67 -34.99
C VAL A 485 -6.71 -13.40 -34.28
N ASP A 486 -7.33 -12.25 -34.55
CA ASP A 486 -7.05 -11.00 -33.83
C ASP A 486 -7.38 -11.15 -32.35
N VAL A 487 -6.41 -10.88 -31.47
CA VAL A 487 -6.56 -11.00 -30.00
C VAL A 487 -7.74 -10.18 -29.47
N ARG A 488 -8.11 -9.08 -30.15
CA ARG A 488 -9.23 -8.21 -29.81
C ARG A 488 -10.61 -8.85 -30.05
N LEU A 489 -10.69 -9.93 -30.83
CA LEU A 489 -11.91 -10.69 -31.08
C LEU A 489 -12.10 -11.88 -30.11
N LEU A 490 -11.08 -12.21 -29.32
CA LEU A 490 -11.08 -13.34 -28.40
C LEU A 490 -11.48 -12.92 -26.98
N ASN A 491 -12.17 -13.80 -26.26
CA ASN A 491 -12.53 -13.52 -24.87
C ASN A 491 -11.28 -13.51 -23.98
N ILE A 492 -10.97 -12.34 -23.39
CA ILE A 492 -9.74 -12.12 -22.65
C ILE A 492 -9.60 -12.99 -21.38
N GLN A 493 -10.72 -13.39 -20.75
CA GLN A 493 -10.69 -14.33 -19.61
C GLN A 493 -10.37 -15.75 -20.07
N TRP A 494 -10.88 -16.16 -21.24
CA TRP A 494 -10.61 -17.47 -21.86
C TRP A 494 -9.16 -17.58 -22.37
N ILE A 495 -8.58 -16.48 -22.87
CA ILE A 495 -7.14 -16.45 -23.17
C ILE A 495 -6.35 -16.61 -21.86
N ARG A 496 -6.59 -15.73 -20.88
CA ARG A 496 -5.86 -15.72 -19.61
C ARG A 496 -5.96 -17.03 -18.82
N SER A 497 -7.08 -17.76 -18.90
CA SER A 497 -7.19 -19.09 -18.27
C SER A 497 -6.39 -20.20 -18.97
N ARG A 498 -5.88 -19.96 -20.19
CA ARG A 498 -4.97 -20.88 -20.90
C ARG A 498 -3.51 -20.47 -20.85
N LEU A 499 -3.20 -19.28 -20.34
CA LEU A 499 -1.84 -18.78 -20.11
C LEU A 499 -1.38 -19.10 -18.68
N GLY A 500 -0.13 -19.53 -18.55
CA GLY A 500 0.63 -19.43 -17.30
C GLY A 500 1.59 -18.24 -17.41
N LEU A 501 1.74 -17.46 -16.35
CA LEU A 501 2.74 -16.41 -16.24
C LEU A 501 3.53 -16.61 -14.94
N VAL A 502 4.85 -16.65 -15.04
CA VAL A 502 5.73 -16.43 -13.88
C VAL A 502 6.57 -15.19 -14.20
N SER A 503 6.53 -14.20 -13.31
CA SER A 503 7.21 -12.92 -13.44
C SER A 503 8.46 -12.84 -12.56
N GLN A 504 9.40 -12.00 -12.97
CA GLN A 504 10.70 -11.74 -12.32
C GLN A 504 10.61 -11.62 -10.80
N GLU A 505 9.80 -10.68 -10.32
CA GLU A 505 9.43 -10.49 -8.91
C GLU A 505 8.00 -11.02 -8.68
N PRO A 506 7.84 -12.30 -8.27
CA PRO A 506 6.52 -12.89 -8.10
C PRO A 506 5.83 -12.41 -6.82
N VAL A 507 4.69 -11.74 -6.98
CA VAL A 507 3.85 -11.30 -5.86
C VAL A 507 3.08 -12.48 -5.25
N LEU A 508 3.22 -12.60 -3.93
CA LEU A 508 2.38 -13.41 -3.05
C LEU A 508 1.49 -12.50 -2.18
N PHE A 509 0.26 -12.92 -1.94
CA PHE A 509 -0.77 -12.20 -1.17
C PHE A 509 -0.73 -12.63 0.32
N ASP A 510 -1.28 -11.84 1.24
CA ASP A 510 -1.39 -12.15 2.69
C ASP A 510 -2.46 -13.21 3.03
N LEU A 511 -2.33 -14.33 2.32
CA LEU A 511 -3.11 -15.54 2.39
C LEU A 511 -2.23 -16.69 2.91
N THR A 512 -2.74 -17.93 2.97
CA THR A 512 -1.90 -19.11 3.20
C THR A 512 -1.07 -19.47 1.96
N ILE A 513 -0.17 -20.44 2.08
CA ILE A 513 0.60 -20.94 0.92
C ILE A 513 -0.32 -21.71 -0.03
N ALA A 514 -1.27 -22.52 0.48
CA ALA A 514 -2.28 -23.17 -0.35
C ALA A 514 -3.12 -22.16 -1.15
N GLU A 515 -3.67 -21.14 -0.48
CA GLU A 515 -4.44 -20.06 -1.13
C GLU A 515 -3.61 -19.28 -2.16
N ASN A 516 -2.30 -19.11 -1.93
CA ASN A 516 -1.40 -18.49 -2.90
C ASN A 516 -1.13 -19.37 -4.13
N ILE A 517 -1.18 -20.70 -4.02
CA ILE A 517 -0.99 -21.64 -5.12
C ILE A 517 -2.30 -21.82 -5.91
N THR A 518 -3.44 -21.99 -5.24
CA THR A 518 -4.76 -22.10 -5.89
C THR A 518 -5.31 -20.76 -6.40
N TYR A 519 -4.64 -19.65 -6.08
CA TYR A 519 -5.09 -18.28 -6.34
C TYR A 519 -5.76 -18.07 -7.71
N GLY A 520 -7.03 -17.68 -7.69
CA GLY A 520 -7.82 -17.41 -8.90
C GLY A 520 -8.38 -18.66 -9.61
N LEU A 521 -8.38 -19.82 -8.94
CA LEU A 521 -9.14 -21.01 -9.32
C LEU A 521 -10.26 -21.28 -8.30
N GLU A 522 -11.28 -22.03 -8.72
CA GLU A 522 -12.42 -22.43 -7.88
C GLU A 522 -12.37 -23.97 -7.72
N ASN A 523 -12.53 -24.51 -6.50
CA ASN A 523 -12.62 -25.95 -6.19
C ASN A 523 -11.44 -26.84 -6.64
N VAL A 524 -10.20 -26.38 -6.46
CA VAL A 524 -9.00 -27.21 -6.69
C VAL A 524 -8.88 -28.25 -5.56
N PRO A 525 -8.73 -29.57 -5.85
CA PRO A 525 -8.46 -30.58 -4.82
C PRO A 525 -7.06 -30.38 -4.24
N PHE A 526 -6.88 -30.63 -2.95
CA PHE A 526 -5.59 -30.40 -2.28
C PHE A 526 -4.44 -31.27 -2.85
N GLU A 527 -4.78 -32.42 -3.42
CA GLU A 527 -3.84 -33.27 -4.18
C GLU A 527 -3.21 -32.54 -5.37
N ASP A 528 -3.97 -31.77 -6.17
CA ASP A 528 -3.43 -30.96 -7.28
C ASP A 528 -2.51 -29.84 -6.77
N VAL A 529 -2.75 -29.32 -5.56
CA VAL A 529 -1.89 -28.31 -4.90
C VAL A 529 -0.57 -28.94 -4.46
N ILE A 530 -0.61 -30.15 -3.91
CA ILE A 530 0.57 -30.93 -3.54
C ILE A 530 1.36 -31.34 -4.78
N ASP A 531 0.70 -31.85 -5.83
CA ASP A 531 1.31 -32.19 -7.13
C ASP A 531 2.08 -31.01 -7.71
N ALA A 532 1.45 -29.83 -7.76
CA ALA A 532 2.06 -28.62 -8.27
C ALA A 532 3.22 -28.11 -7.39
N ALA A 533 3.14 -28.24 -6.07
CA ALA A 533 4.22 -27.86 -5.15
C ALA A 533 5.38 -28.88 -5.10
N LYS A 534 5.11 -30.17 -5.37
CA LYS A 534 6.12 -31.21 -5.61
C LYS A 534 6.82 -30.92 -6.96
N LYS A 535 6.07 -30.61 -8.03
CA LYS A 535 6.60 -30.20 -9.35
C LYS A 535 7.39 -28.89 -9.35
N ALA A 536 7.01 -27.93 -8.51
CA ALA A 536 7.77 -26.70 -8.29
C ALA A 536 8.92 -26.87 -7.26
N ASN A 537 9.16 -28.09 -6.76
CA ASN A 537 10.25 -28.37 -5.83
C ASN A 537 10.22 -27.44 -4.59
N ILE A 538 9.05 -27.27 -3.97
CA ILE A 538 8.87 -26.43 -2.76
C ILE A 538 8.08 -27.12 -1.64
N HIS A 539 7.43 -28.25 -1.92
CA HIS A 539 6.70 -29.07 -0.95
C HIS A 539 7.47 -29.31 0.36
N ASP A 540 8.72 -29.75 0.27
CA ASP A 540 9.57 -30.10 1.42
C ASP A 540 10.04 -28.89 2.24
N PHE A 541 9.97 -27.69 1.67
CA PHE A 541 10.16 -26.44 2.41
C PHE A 541 8.87 -26.08 3.15
N ILE A 542 7.72 -26.17 2.48
CA ILE A 542 6.41 -25.87 3.07
C ILE A 542 6.15 -26.74 4.30
N LEU A 543 6.46 -28.05 4.23
CA LEU A 543 6.30 -28.98 5.35
C LEU A 543 7.22 -28.71 6.55
N LYS A 544 8.29 -27.91 6.40
CA LYS A 544 9.16 -27.48 7.51
C LYS A 544 8.62 -26.25 8.25
N LEU A 545 7.59 -25.59 7.72
CA LEU A 545 6.94 -24.45 8.37
C LEU A 545 5.96 -24.93 9.45
N PRO A 546 5.79 -24.20 10.57
CA PRO A 546 4.98 -24.66 11.72
C PRO A 546 3.50 -24.94 11.44
N GLN A 547 2.97 -24.49 10.30
CA GLN A 547 1.58 -24.70 9.87
C GLN A 547 1.48 -25.31 8.47
N GLY A 548 2.59 -25.82 7.91
CA GLY A 548 2.61 -26.40 6.57
C GLY A 548 2.08 -25.42 5.51
N TYR A 549 1.16 -25.90 4.68
CA TYR A 549 0.47 -25.10 3.65
C TYR A 549 -0.41 -23.97 4.21
N GLU A 550 -0.88 -24.09 5.46
CA GLU A 550 -1.69 -23.07 6.14
C GLU A 550 -0.84 -21.90 6.70
N THR A 551 0.49 -21.97 6.57
CA THR A 551 1.38 -20.90 7.01
C THR A 551 1.09 -19.62 6.23
N LYS A 552 0.72 -18.54 6.95
CA LYS A 552 0.48 -17.23 6.33
C LYS A 552 1.78 -16.57 5.88
N VAL A 553 1.84 -16.23 4.59
CA VAL A 553 3.06 -15.70 3.95
C VAL A 553 3.37 -14.26 4.36
N GLY A 554 2.36 -13.50 4.81
CA GLY A 554 2.47 -12.07 5.10
C GLY A 554 2.36 -11.21 3.83
N LEU A 555 2.11 -9.92 4.03
CA LEU A 555 2.14 -8.89 2.97
C LEU A 555 3.36 -9.05 2.05
N THR A 556 3.12 -9.08 0.74
CA THR A 556 4.11 -9.30 -0.34
C THR A 556 5.02 -10.51 -0.14
N GLY A 557 4.58 -11.49 0.66
CA GLY A 557 5.31 -12.70 1.02
C GLY A 557 6.58 -12.45 1.85
N ASN A 558 6.67 -11.36 2.63
CA ASN A 558 7.91 -10.90 3.27
C ASN A 558 8.51 -11.83 4.36
N ARG A 559 7.97 -13.05 4.51
CA ARG A 559 8.49 -14.14 5.35
C ARG A 559 9.30 -15.19 4.58
N LEU A 560 9.35 -15.09 3.25
CA LEU A 560 10.00 -16.05 2.34
C LEU A 560 11.15 -15.42 1.55
N SER A 561 12.15 -16.23 1.19
CA SER A 561 13.23 -15.85 0.27
C SER A 561 12.72 -15.64 -1.17
N GLY A 562 13.49 -14.94 -2.01
CA GLY A 562 13.10 -14.71 -3.40
C GLY A 562 12.87 -16.00 -4.19
N GLY A 563 13.74 -17.00 -4.01
CA GLY A 563 13.62 -18.32 -4.63
C GLY A 563 12.43 -19.14 -4.12
N GLU A 564 12.02 -18.97 -2.86
CA GLU A 564 10.77 -19.54 -2.35
C GLU A 564 9.54 -18.88 -2.98
N LYS A 565 9.56 -17.56 -3.20
CA LYS A 565 8.47 -16.85 -3.89
C LYS A 565 8.34 -17.28 -5.35
N GLN A 566 9.46 -17.42 -6.07
CA GLN A 566 9.48 -18.02 -7.42
C GLN A 566 8.97 -19.46 -7.38
N ARG A 567 9.41 -20.25 -6.39
CA ARG A 567 8.82 -21.54 -5.96
C ARG A 567 7.28 -21.57 -6.03
N ILE A 568 6.64 -20.72 -5.21
CA ILE A 568 5.19 -20.66 -5.06
C ILE A 568 4.50 -20.16 -6.34
N ALA A 569 5.10 -19.22 -7.09
CA ALA A 569 4.54 -18.75 -8.35
C ALA A 569 4.60 -19.80 -9.47
N ILE A 570 5.64 -20.64 -9.51
CA ILE A 570 5.73 -21.79 -10.41
C ILE A 570 4.66 -22.84 -10.03
N ALA A 571 4.48 -23.15 -8.74
CA ALA A 571 3.40 -24.02 -8.27
C ALA A 571 2.00 -23.49 -8.68
N ARG A 572 1.76 -22.19 -8.50
CA ARG A 572 0.53 -21.49 -8.93
C ARG A 572 0.24 -21.68 -10.43
N VAL A 573 1.28 -21.83 -11.25
CA VAL A 573 1.15 -22.11 -12.68
C VAL A 573 0.98 -23.61 -12.97
N PHE A 574 1.64 -24.51 -12.25
CA PHE A 574 1.48 -25.96 -12.45
C PHE A 574 0.06 -26.46 -12.16
N VAL A 575 -0.62 -25.96 -11.10
CA VAL A 575 -2.05 -26.29 -10.84
C VAL A 575 -2.92 -25.95 -12.05
N ARG A 576 -2.61 -24.86 -12.75
CA ARG A 576 -3.43 -24.34 -13.87
C ARG A 576 -3.32 -25.15 -15.14
N ARG A 577 -2.32 -26.03 -15.27
CA ARG A 577 -2.04 -26.85 -16.46
C ARG A 577 -2.21 -26.06 -17.78
N PRO A 578 -1.56 -24.88 -17.93
CA PRO A 578 -1.78 -23.96 -19.05
C PRO A 578 -1.35 -24.55 -20.39
N LYS A 579 -1.91 -24.04 -21.49
CA LYS A 579 -1.51 -24.42 -22.85
C LYS A 579 -0.27 -23.65 -23.36
N VAL A 580 -0.05 -22.44 -22.85
CA VAL A 580 1.10 -21.60 -23.20
C VAL A 580 1.68 -21.06 -21.89
N LEU A 581 2.99 -21.15 -21.75
CA LEU A 581 3.74 -20.76 -20.57
C LEU A 581 4.61 -19.54 -20.89
N LEU A 582 4.40 -18.46 -20.15
CA LEU A 582 5.20 -17.24 -20.22
C LEU A 582 6.13 -17.20 -19.01
N LEU A 583 7.44 -17.25 -19.28
CA LEU A 583 8.50 -17.18 -18.28
C LEU A 583 9.25 -15.86 -18.50
N ASP A 584 9.11 -14.95 -17.55
CA ASP A 584 9.62 -13.58 -17.56
C ASP A 584 10.68 -13.45 -16.44
N GLU A 585 11.97 -13.48 -16.81
CA GLU A 585 13.17 -13.52 -15.94
C GLU A 585 13.06 -14.49 -14.72
N VAL A 586 12.48 -15.68 -14.92
CA VAL A 586 12.00 -16.57 -13.83
C VAL A 586 13.09 -17.16 -12.92
N THR A 587 14.36 -17.11 -13.33
CA THR A 587 15.48 -17.63 -12.52
C THR A 587 16.18 -16.52 -11.72
N SER A 588 15.68 -15.27 -11.78
CA SER A 588 16.25 -14.08 -11.14
C SER A 588 16.14 -14.02 -9.61
N ALA A 589 15.71 -15.08 -8.93
CA ALA A 589 15.89 -15.24 -7.49
C ALA A 589 16.21 -16.71 -7.13
N MET A 590 16.58 -17.50 -8.14
CA MET A 590 16.99 -18.88 -8.04
C MET A 590 18.52 -18.95 -8.09
N ASP A 591 19.12 -19.76 -7.24
CA ASP A 591 20.50 -20.20 -7.43
C ASP A 591 20.66 -20.97 -8.73
N SER A 592 21.87 -20.99 -9.27
CA SER A 592 22.25 -21.82 -10.42
C SER A 592 22.11 -23.35 -10.20
N TYR A 593 21.75 -23.77 -8.97
CA TYR A 593 21.30 -25.13 -8.63
C TYR A 593 19.78 -25.28 -8.80
N ASN A 594 19.01 -24.29 -8.31
CA ASN A 594 17.55 -24.26 -8.37
C ASN A 594 17.03 -23.98 -9.80
N GLU A 595 17.79 -23.22 -10.58
CA GLU A 595 17.57 -22.89 -12.00
C GLU A 595 17.55 -24.11 -12.94
N ARG A 596 17.91 -25.31 -12.45
CA ARG A 596 18.00 -26.55 -13.23
C ARG A 596 17.02 -27.65 -12.82
N VAL A 597 16.12 -27.38 -11.86
CA VAL A 597 15.17 -28.35 -11.29
C VAL A 597 13.74 -27.83 -11.35
#